data_AF-A0A8J7HEB6-F1
#
_entry.id   AF-A0A8J7HEB6-F1
#
_cell.length_a   1.000
_cell.length_b   1.000
_cell.length_c   1.000
_cell.angle_alpha   90.00
_cell.angle_beta   90.00
_cell.angle_gamma   90.00
#
_symmetry.space_group_name_H-M   'P 1'
#
loop_
_entity.id
_entity.type
_entity.pdbx_description
1 polymer ?
#
loop_
_entity_poly.entity_id
_entity_poly.type
_entity_poly.pdbx_seq_one_letter_code
_entity_poly.pdbx_strand_id
1 'polypeptide(L)'
;MSRDLQGKKLIDEIHPEKKNDIHVKFQILLRVDGMKINRIVKYPATDGSIGYLELTSVNLVNNTYIKGILMNIHDTTVRKSNEFDDYYCISH
;
A
#
# COMPACT_ATOMS: atom_id res chain seq x y z
N MET A 1 -10.57 -19.68 4.15
CA MET A 1 -9.58 -20.35 3.29
C MET A 1 -8.51 -19.34 2.95
N SER A 2 -7.37 -19.44 3.64
CA SER A 2 -6.20 -18.60 3.48
C SER A 2 -5.62 -18.81 2.07
N ARG A 3 -5.58 -17.75 1.24
CA ARG A 3 -4.74 -17.75 0.03
C ARG A 3 -3.37 -17.26 0.45
N ASP A 4 -2.48 -18.21 0.66
CA ASP A 4 -1.07 -17.99 0.87
C ASP A 4 -0.47 -17.24 -0.33
N LEU A 5 -0.17 -15.95 -0.14
CA LEU A 5 0.69 -15.16 -1.02
C LEU A 5 2.17 -15.36 -0.66
N GLN A 6 2.56 -16.57 -0.23
CA GLN A 6 3.98 -16.89 -0.02
C GLN A 6 4.62 -17.23 -1.37
N GLY A 7 5.56 -16.38 -1.80
CA GLY A 7 6.38 -16.62 -2.99
C GLY A 7 5.90 -15.96 -4.29
N LYS A 8 4.72 -15.32 -4.32
CA LYS A 8 4.36 -14.43 -5.43
C LYS A 8 4.99 -13.06 -5.20
N LYS A 9 5.77 -12.57 -6.17
CA LYS A 9 6.27 -11.19 -6.10
C LYS A 9 5.06 -10.28 -6.24
N LEU A 10 4.73 -9.55 -5.18
CA LEU A 10 3.67 -8.53 -5.19
C LEU A 10 3.80 -7.59 -6.41
N ILE A 11 5.04 -7.36 -6.87
CA ILE A 11 5.41 -6.61 -8.07
C ILE A 11 4.85 -7.19 -9.38
N ASP A 12 4.63 -8.50 -9.49
CA ASP A 12 4.13 -9.13 -10.72
C ASP A 12 2.64 -8.87 -10.93
N GLU A 13 1.90 -8.68 -9.83
CA GLU A 13 0.46 -8.34 -9.83
C GLU A 13 0.23 -6.82 -9.89
N ILE A 14 1.29 -6.01 -9.82
CA ILE A 14 1.20 -4.55 -9.91
C ILE A 14 1.24 -4.10 -11.38
N HIS A 15 0.28 -3.24 -11.76
CA HIS A 15 0.24 -2.57 -13.06
C HIS A 15 1.62 -2.03 -13.49
N PRO A 16 2.05 -2.26 -14.74
CA PRO A 16 3.39 -1.92 -15.23
C PRO A 16 3.75 -0.43 -15.07
N GLU A 17 2.78 0.48 -15.19
CA GLU A 17 2.96 1.91 -14.95
C GLU A 17 3.32 2.25 -13.49
N LYS A 18 2.84 1.45 -12.54
CA LYS A 18 3.11 1.61 -11.11
C LYS A 18 4.41 0.92 -10.68
N LYS A 19 5.00 0.05 -11.51
CA LYS A 19 6.27 -0.64 -11.20
C LYS A 19 7.43 0.34 -11.00
N ASN A 20 7.54 1.37 -11.84
CA ASN A 20 8.60 2.37 -11.73
C ASN A 20 8.48 3.22 -10.46
N ASP A 21 7.27 3.70 -10.17
CA ASP A 21 6.99 4.49 -8.96
C ASP A 21 7.26 3.68 -7.68
N ILE A 22 6.91 2.39 -7.69
CA ILE A 22 7.20 1.48 -6.58
C ILE A 22 8.69 1.22 -6.45
N HIS A 23 9.39 0.96 -7.56
CA HIS A 23 10.84 0.74 -7.53
C HIS A 23 11.58 1.92 -6.90
N VAL A 24 11.28 3.16 -7.32
CA VAL A 24 11.89 4.37 -6.76
C VAL A 24 11.61 4.50 -5.25
N LYS A 25 10.38 4.18 -4.82
CA LYS A 25 10.03 4.23 -3.38
C LYS A 25 10.70 3.16 -2.56
N PHE A 26 10.85 1.96 -3.11
CA PHE A 26 11.64 0.91 -2.48
C PHE A 26 13.10 1.34 -2.33
N GLN A 27 13.69 1.95 -3.36
CA GLN A 27 15.05 2.49 -3.27
C GLN A 27 15.18 3.55 -2.18
N ILE A 28 14.20 4.45 -2.06
CA ILE A 28 14.20 5.47 -0.99
C ILE A 28 14.06 4.81 0.39
N LEU A 29 13.13 3.87 0.55
CA LEU A 29 12.87 3.18 1.80
C LEU A 29 14.10 2.40 2.30
N LEU A 30 14.84 1.77 1.38
CA LEU A 30 16.05 1.00 1.70
C LEU A 30 17.24 1.87 2.11
N ARG A 31 17.26 3.17 1.78
CA ARG A 31 18.40 4.05 2.09
C ARG A 31 18.58 4.30 3.58
N VAL A 32 17.50 4.29 4.35
CA VAL A 32 17.51 4.64 5.77
C VAL A 32 16.92 3.49 6.55
N ASP A 33 17.73 2.90 7.44
CA ASP A 33 17.27 1.82 8.32
C ASP A 33 16.18 2.32 9.28
N GLY A 34 15.16 1.51 9.50
CA GLY A 34 13.99 1.89 10.28
C GLY A 34 13.07 2.93 9.62
N MET A 35 13.38 3.40 8.40
CA MET A 35 12.53 4.37 7.70
C MET A 35 11.12 3.81 7.52
N LYS A 36 10.13 4.66 7.79
CA LYS A 36 8.71 4.33 7.68
C LYS A 36 8.05 5.24 6.65
N ILE A 37 7.28 4.64 5.73
CA ILE A 37 6.46 5.36 4.76
C ILE A 37 5.01 4.91 4.95
N ASN A 38 4.10 5.87 5.14
CA ASN A 38 2.65 5.64 5.09
C ASN A 38 2.09 6.29 3.83
N ARG A 39 1.19 5.59 3.13
CA ARG A 39 0.52 6.10 1.94
C ARG A 39 -0.86 5.48 1.79
N ILE A 40 -1.81 6.29 1.29
CA ILE A 40 -3.09 5.80 0.78
C ILE A 40 -3.01 5.68 -0.74
N VAL A 41 -3.46 4.56 -1.29
CA VAL A 41 -3.49 4.28 -2.72
C VAL A 41 -4.90 3.93 -3.14
N LYS A 42 -5.38 4.57 -4.22
CA LYS A 42 -6.63 4.22 -4.88
C LYS A 42 -6.41 3.01 -5.79
N TYR A 43 -7.34 2.05 -5.73
CA TYR A 43 -7.34 0.90 -6.62
C TYR A 43 -8.74 0.67 -7.20
N PRO A 44 -8.86 0.21 -8.46
CA PRO A 44 -10.15 -0.21 -8.99
C PRO A 44 -10.55 -1.52 -8.31
N ALA A 45 -11.69 -1.51 -7.62
CA ALA A 45 -12.27 -2.73 -7.06
C ALA A 45 -12.92 -3.56 -8.17
N THR A 46 -13.13 -4.85 -7.91
CA THR A 46 -13.69 -5.80 -8.90
C THR A 46 -15.14 -5.50 -9.29
N ASP A 47 -15.86 -4.74 -8.46
CA ASP A 47 -17.24 -4.31 -8.70
C ASP A 47 -17.34 -2.96 -9.45
N GLY A 48 -16.20 -2.37 -9.83
CA GLY A 48 -16.12 -1.07 -10.51
C GLY A 48 -16.07 0.13 -9.57
N SER A 49 -16.13 -0.07 -8.24
CA SER A 49 -15.92 1.00 -7.26
C SER A 49 -14.43 1.35 -7.09
N ILE A 50 -14.16 2.50 -6.47
CA ILE A 50 -12.79 2.89 -6.11
C ILE A 50 -12.53 2.46 -4.66
N GLY A 51 -11.64 1.51 -4.49
CA GLY A 51 -11.12 1.10 -3.19
C GLY A 51 -9.96 1.97 -2.70
N TYR A 52 -9.77 2.02 -1.39
CA TYR A 52 -8.68 2.74 -0.72
C TYR A 52 -7.83 1.79 0.13
N LEU A 53 -6.55 1.63 -0.22
CA LEU A 53 -5.58 0.88 0.58
C LEU A 53 -4.66 1.85 1.30
N GLU A 54 -4.60 1.75 2.62
CA GLU A 54 -3.56 2.37 3.42
C GLU A 54 -2.40 1.39 3.56
N LEU A 55 -1.24 1.77 3.04
CA LEU A 55 0.00 1.01 3.13
C LEU A 55 0.97 1.68 4.09
N THR A 56 1.46 0.91 5.06
CA THR A 56 2.56 1.30 5.93
C THR A 56 3.74 0.38 5.66
N SER A 57 4.86 0.93 5.21
CA SER A 57 6.09 0.18 4.91
C SER A 57 7.21 0.61 5.84
N VAL A 58 7.94 -0.34 6.42
CA VAL A 58 9.06 -0.08 7.33
C VAL A 58 10.30 -0.84 6.84
N ASN A 59 11.41 -0.13 6.69
CA ASN A 59 12.69 -0.76 6.41
C ASN A 59 13.24 -1.45 7.67
N LEU A 60 13.30 -2.78 7.64
CA LEU A 60 13.85 -3.61 8.71
C LEU A 60 14.90 -4.57 8.14
N VAL A 61 15.62 -4.14 7.09
CA VAL A 61 16.63 -4.96 6.41
C VAL A 61 17.78 -5.36 7.33
N ASN A 62 18.12 -4.51 8.30
CA ASN A 62 19.15 -4.78 9.30
C ASN A 62 18.60 -5.46 10.57
N ASN A 63 17.28 -5.63 10.69
CA ASN A 63 16.68 -6.27 11.85
C ASN A 63 17.00 -7.78 11.85
N THR A 64 17.49 -8.30 12.97
CA THR A 64 17.94 -9.70 13.12
C THR A 64 16.87 -10.73 12.80
N TYR A 65 15.59 -10.41 13.01
CA TYR A 65 14.46 -11.34 12.86
C TYR A 65 13.76 -11.22 11.51
N ILE A 66 13.66 -10.00 10.94
CA ILE A 66 12.88 -9.76 9.72
C ILE A 66 13.76 -9.73 8.46
N LYS A 67 14.92 -9.05 8.53
CA LYS A 67 15.88 -8.91 7.41
C LYS A 67 15.21 -8.50 6.08
N GLY A 68 14.28 -7.56 6.13
CA GLY A 68 13.53 -7.13 4.94
C GLY A 68 12.64 -5.91 5.19
N ILE A 69 11.76 -5.60 4.25
CA ILE A 69 10.77 -4.54 4.40
C ILE A 69 9.47 -5.14 4.93
N LEU A 70 9.01 -4.64 6.07
CA LEU A 70 7.70 -4.99 6.61
C LEU A 70 6.65 -4.05 6.02
N MET A 71 5.71 -4.60 5.25
CA MET A 71 4.56 -3.86 4.73
C MET A 71 3.29 -4.32 5.44
N ASN A 72 2.59 -3.37 6.05
CA ASN A 72 1.22 -3.55 6.50
C ASN A 72 0.27 -2.88 5.50
N ILE A 73 -0.81 -3.58 5.15
CA ILE A 73 -1.82 -3.10 4.20
C ILE A 73 -3.17 -3.17 4.90
N HIS A 74 -3.84 -2.02 4.99
CA HIS A 74 -5.15 -1.91 5.58
C HIS A 74 -6.13 -1.41 4.52
N ASP A 75 -7.18 -2.19 4.25
CA ASP A 75 -8.25 -1.73 3.38
C ASP A 75 -9.16 -0.76 4.14
N THR A 76 -9.16 0.49 3.69
CA THR A 76 -9.92 1.58 4.28
C THR A 76 -11.10 2.01 3.41
N THR A 77 -11.46 1.23 2.40
CA THR A 77 -12.51 1.58 1.42
C THR A 77 -13.81 1.99 2.11
N VAL A 78 -14.30 1.17 3.05
CA VAL A 78 -15.56 1.47 3.79
C VAL A 78 -15.44 2.76 4.61
N ARG A 79 -14.29 3.02 5.23
CA ARG A 79 -14.10 4.20 6.09
C ARG A 79 -13.91 5.49 5.29
N LYS A 80 -13.18 5.41 4.18
CA LYS A 80 -12.87 6.55 3.31
C LYS A 80 -14.04 6.94 2.42
N SER A 81 -14.89 6.01 2.00
CA SER A 81 -16.12 6.34 1.30
C SER A 81 -16.98 7.32 2.11
N ASN A 82 -17.15 7.10 3.42
CA ASN A 82 -17.89 8.05 4.26
C ASN A 82 -17.19 9.41 4.41
N GLU A 83 -15.86 9.45 4.59
CA GLU A 83 -15.13 10.74 4.71
C GLU A 83 -15.11 11.57 3.41
N PHE A 84 -15.09 10.93 2.24
CA PHE A 84 -15.13 11.63 0.94
C PHE A 84 -16.54 12.02 0.51
N ASP A 85 -17.58 11.26 0.92
CA ASP A 85 -18.98 11.66 0.75
C ASP A 85 -19.29 12.91 1.59
N ASP A 86 -18.78 12.96 2.83
CA ASP A 86 -18.95 14.10 3.72
C ASP A 86 -18.25 15.37 3.20
N TYR A 87 -17.11 15.26 2.53
CA TYR A 87 -16.41 16.43 1.95
C TYR A 87 -17.12 17.02 0.72
N TYR A 88 -17.91 16.22 -0.02
CA TYR A 88 -18.71 16.71 -1.15
C TYR A 88 -20.03 17.37 -0.70
N CYS A 89 -20.57 17.00 0.47
CA CYS A 89 -21.78 17.63 1.01
C CYS A 89 -21.58 19.05 1.57
N ILE A 90 -20.34 19.50 1.79
CA ILE A 90 -20.05 20.87 2.28
C ILE A 90 -19.79 21.87 1.13
N SER A 91 -19.98 21.44 -0.12
CA SER A 91 -19.71 22.24 -1.33
C SER A 91 -20.97 22.51 -2.16
N HIS A 92 -22.07 22.92 -1.53
CA HIS A 92 -23.25 23.50 -2.20
C HIS A 92 -23.73 24.75 -1.46
#